data_AF-A0AAQ3Y5T2-F1
#
_entry.id   AF-A0AAQ3Y5T2-F1
#
_cell.length_a   1.000
_cell.length_b   1.000
_cell.length_c   1.000
_cell.angle_alpha   90.00
_cell.angle_beta   90.00
_cell.angle_gamma   90.00
#
_symmetry.space_group_name_H-M   'P 1'
#
loop_
_entity.id
_entity.type
_entity.pdbx_description
1 polymer ?
#
loop_
_entity_poly.entity_id
_entity_poly.type
_entity_poly.pdbx_seq_one_letter_code
_entity_poly.pdbx_strand_id
1 'polypeptide(L)'
;MIKIVFMISSILFIVAGLTITHLLKKKNLLPNRWLIGCSVFLIALVPSLLFPTMPELIKQTIYGISGLLAVVFFESSRLLAEQTRMEQNQ
;
A
#
# COMPACT_ATOMS: atom_id res chain seq x y z
N MET A 1 2.20 5.66 -26.57
CA MET A 1 2.95 4.47 -26.12
C MET A 1 3.22 4.51 -24.61
N ILE A 2 4.09 5.40 -24.11
CA ILE A 2 4.48 5.47 -22.67
C ILE A 2 3.30 5.63 -21.71
N LYS A 3 2.29 6.44 -22.05
CA LYS A 3 1.08 6.64 -21.22
C LYS A 3 0.28 5.35 -21.00
N ILE A 4 0.22 4.47 -22.00
CA ILE A 4 -0.52 3.20 -21.93
C ILE A 4 0.24 2.21 -21.06
N VAL A 5 1.57 2.14 -21.20
CA VAL A 5 2.44 1.32 -20.34
C VAL A 5 2.32 1.75 -18.88
N PHE A 6 2.28 3.06 -18.62
CA PHE A 6 2.12 3.59 -17.27
C PHE A 6 0.74 3.23 -16.68
N MET A 7 -0.32 3.34 -17.48
CA MET A 7 -1.67 2.99 -17.05
C MET A 7 -1.81 1.49 -16.74
N ILE A 8 -1.29 0.61 -17.60
CA ILE A 8 -1.29 -0.83 -17.38
C ILE A 8 -0.45 -1.20 -16.15
N SER A 9 0.72 -0.58 -15.98
CA SER A 9 1.58 -0.77 -14.82
C SER A 9 0.87 -0.38 -13.52
N SER A 10 0.19 0.78 -13.49
CA SER A 10 -0.59 1.22 -12.34
C SER A 10 -1.75 0.27 -12.02
N ILE A 11 -2.44 -0.26 -13.03
CA ILE A 11 -3.52 -1.23 -12.82
C ILE A 11 -2.96 -2.54 -12.23
N LEU A 12 -1.88 -3.08 -12.79
CA LEU A 12 -1.20 -4.28 -12.27
C LEU A 12 -0.74 -4.08 -10.83
N PHE A 13 -0.23 -2.89 -10.52
CA PHE A 13 0.25 -2.53 -9.20
C PHE A 13 -0.87 -2.47 -8.16
N ILE A 14 -2.03 -1.93 -8.54
CA ILE A 14 -3.23 -1.95 -7.69
C ILE A 14 -3.72 -3.39 -7.47
N VAL A 15 -3.75 -4.22 -8.53
CA VAL A 15 -4.14 -5.63 -8.44
C VAL A 15 -3.19 -6.43 -7.55
N ALA A 16 -1.88 -6.17 -7.63
CA ALA A 16 -0.89 -6.78 -6.75
C ALA A 16 -1.11 -6.38 -5.28
N GLY A 17 -1.37 -5.09 -5.01
CA GLY A 17 -1.73 -4.59 -3.69
C GLY A 17 -2.96 -5.31 -3.13
N LEU A 18 -4.04 -5.39 -3.90
CA LEU A 18 -5.27 -6.10 -3.51
C LEU A 18 -5.03 -7.59 -3.23
N THR A 19 -4.23 -8.25 -4.08
CA THR A 19 -3.89 -9.67 -3.91
C THR A 19 -3.13 -9.89 -2.62
N ILE A 20 -2.18 -9.01 -2.30
CA ILE A 20 -1.39 -9.06 -1.07
C ILE A 20 -2.27 -8.82 0.16
N THR A 21 -3.19 -7.86 0.13
CA THR A 21 -4.13 -7.64 1.24
C THR A 21 -5.02 -8.84 1.47
N HIS A 22 -5.56 -9.46 0.41
CA HIS A 22 -6.35 -10.69 0.51
C HIS A 22 -5.52 -11.84 1.11
N LEU A 23 -4.25 -11.95 0.74
CA LEU A 23 -3.32 -12.94 1.30
C LEU A 23 -3.03 -12.68 2.79
N LEU A 24 -2.80 -11.43 3.17
CA LEU A 24 -2.60 -11.01 4.57
C LEU A 24 -3.85 -11.23 5.42
N LYS A 25 -5.03 -10.95 4.86
CA LYS A 25 -6.34 -11.24 5.47
C LYS A 25 -6.52 -12.74 5.70
N LYS A 26 -6.21 -13.58 4.71
CA LYS A 26 -6.28 -15.06 4.83
C LYS A 26 -5.36 -15.58 5.93
N LYS A 27 -4.24 -14.89 6.18
CA LYS A 27 -3.27 -15.22 7.23
C LYS A 27 -3.57 -14.59 8.60
N ASN A 28 -4.68 -13.86 8.75
CA ASN A 28 -5.05 -13.15 9.99
C ASN A 28 -3.97 -12.18 10.51
N LEU A 29 -3.08 -11.74 9.61
CA LEU A 29 -1.92 -10.90 9.89
C LEU A 29 -2.20 -9.45 9.49
N LEU A 30 -3.48 -9.04 9.48
CA LEU A 30 -3.87 -7.67 9.20
C LEU A 30 -3.22 -6.76 10.26
N PRO A 31 -2.16 -6.01 9.91
CA PRO A 31 -1.52 -5.14 10.88
C PRO A 31 -2.51 -4.06 11.28
N ASN A 32 -2.46 -3.63 12.55
CA ASN A 32 -3.34 -2.59 13.06
C ASN A 32 -3.34 -1.36 12.12
N ARG A 33 -4.51 -0.79 11.80
CA ARG A 33 -4.70 0.26 10.77
C ARG A 33 -3.66 1.39 10.89
N TRP A 34 -3.44 1.87 12.11
CA TRP A 34 -2.45 2.91 12.40
C TRP A 34 -1.01 2.51 12.06
N LEU A 35 -0.67 1.23 12.24
CA LEU A 35 0.68 0.71 11.97
C LEU A 35 0.98 0.68 10.47
N ILE A 36 0.01 0.29 9.63
CA ILE A 36 0.19 0.27 8.18
C ILE A 36 0.26 1.69 7.64
N GLY A 37 -0.67 2.58 8.05
CA GLY A 37 -0.68 3.98 7.61
C GLY A 37 0.63 4.72 7.98
N CYS A 38 1.11 4.54 9.22
CA CYS A 38 2.42 5.05 9.62
C CYS A 38 3.56 4.38 8.86
N SER A 39 3.53 3.05 8.67
CA SER A 39 4.59 2.33 7.96
C SER A 39 4.72 2.74 6.50
N VAL A 40 3.60 2.96 5.79
CA VAL A 40 3.58 3.43 4.40
C VAL A 40 4.38 4.73 4.24
N PHE A 41 4.13 5.67 5.16
CA PHE A 41 4.76 6.97 5.18
C PHE A 41 6.22 6.87 5.62
N LEU A 42 6.51 6.15 6.71
CA LEU A 42 7.86 5.93 7.22
C LEU A 42 8.76 5.23 6.19
N ILE A 43 8.26 4.22 5.46
CA ILE A 43 9.05 3.47 4.47
C ILE A 43 9.45 4.34 3.27
N ALA A 44 8.66 5.34 2.88
CA ALA A 44 9.05 6.29 1.84
C ALA A 44 9.89 7.46 2.40
N LEU A 45 9.50 8.00 3.54
CA LEU A 45 10.06 9.24 4.09
C LEU A 45 11.44 9.04 4.75
N VAL A 46 11.60 7.97 5.54
CA VAL A 46 12.84 7.69 6.27
C VAL A 46 14.04 7.52 5.32
N PRO A 47 13.99 6.66 4.29
CA PRO A 47 15.12 6.50 3.40
C PRO A 47 15.36 7.74 2.52
N SER A 48 14.33 8.50 2.17
CA SER A 48 14.49 9.72 1.37
C SER A 48 15.14 10.87 2.15
N LEU A 49 14.92 10.95 3.46
CA LEU A 49 15.58 11.93 4.35
C LEU A 49 16.98 11.50 4.79
N LEU A 50 17.18 10.23 5.14
CA LEU A 50 18.47 9.72 5.63
C LEU A 50 19.50 9.50 4.54
N PHE A 51 19.07 9.17 3.31
CA PHE A 51 19.96 8.85 2.21
C PHE A 51 19.66 9.69 0.97
N PRO A 52 19.98 11.00 0.99
CA PRO A 52 19.71 11.90 -0.13
C PRO A 52 20.46 11.52 -1.41
N THR A 53 21.63 10.88 -1.28
CA THR A 53 22.49 10.40 -2.39
C THR A 53 22.16 8.98 -2.85
N MET A 54 21.00 8.43 -2.47
CA MET A 54 20.61 7.10 -2.91
C MET A 54 20.48 7.01 -4.44
N PRO A 55 20.92 5.90 -5.05
CA PRO A 55 20.70 5.62 -6.46
C PRO A 55 19.22 5.70 -6.83
N GLU A 56 18.92 6.34 -7.96
CA GLU A 56 17.57 6.54 -8.52
C GLU A 56 16.72 5.24 -8.49
N LEU A 57 17.36 4.12 -8.84
CA LEU A 57 16.76 2.80 -8.96
C LEU A 57 16.24 2.26 -7.60
N ILE A 58 17.00 2.50 -6.53
CA ILE A 58 16.62 2.11 -5.16
C ILE A 58 15.48 3.01 -4.66
N LYS A 59 15.56 4.31 -4.93
CA LYS A 59 14.49 5.27 -4.62
C LYS A 59 13.17 4.88 -5.28
N GLN A 60 13.19 4.57 -6.58
CA GLN A 60 12.01 4.14 -7.32
C GLN A 60 11.42 2.84 -6.77
N THR A 61 12.27 1.89 -6.38
CA THR A 61 11.83 0.63 -5.77
C THR A 61 11.16 0.87 -4.42
N ILE A 62 11.74 1.71 -3.57
CA ILE A 62 11.16 2.08 -2.27
C ILE A 62 9.84 2.80 -2.43
N TYR A 63 9.74 3.75 -3.37
CA TYR A 63 8.46 4.42 -3.67
C TYR A 63 7.42 3.46 -4.23
N GLY A 64 7.83 2.48 -5.04
CA GLY A 64 6.96 1.38 -5.46
C GLY A 64 6.49 0.55 -4.28
N ILE A 65 7.37 0.13 -3.37
CA ILE A 65 6.95 -0.65 -2.20
C ILE A 65 6.01 0.18 -1.31
N SER A 66 6.30 1.46 -1.10
CA SER A 66 5.44 2.37 -0.33
C SER A 66 4.06 2.54 -0.98
N GLY A 67 4.00 2.77 -2.29
CA GLY A 67 2.72 2.87 -3.01
C GLY A 67 1.89 1.59 -2.90
N LEU A 68 2.51 0.42 -2.99
CA LEU A 68 1.85 -0.87 -2.84
C LEU A 68 1.26 -1.01 -1.43
N LEU A 69 2.04 -0.64 -0.41
CA LEU A 69 1.60 -0.60 0.98
C LEU A 69 0.44 0.38 1.17
N ALA A 70 0.43 1.52 0.47
CA ALA A 70 -0.64 2.50 0.54
C ALA A 70 -1.97 1.94 0.00
N VAL A 71 -1.91 1.18 -1.09
CA VAL A 71 -3.08 0.48 -1.65
C VAL A 71 -3.60 -0.56 -0.65
N VAL A 72 -2.71 -1.35 -0.05
CA VAL A 72 -3.05 -2.34 0.98
C VAL A 72 -3.72 -1.69 2.19
N PHE A 73 -3.19 -0.54 2.64
CA PHE A 73 -3.76 0.26 3.73
C PHE A 73 -5.16 0.77 3.40
N PHE A 74 -5.35 1.28 2.18
CA PHE A 74 -6.62 1.85 1.74
C PHE A 74 -7.71 0.77 1.68
N GLU A 75 -7.39 -0.40 1.12
CA GLU A 75 -8.34 -1.51 1.01
C GLU A 75 -8.65 -2.15 2.36
N SER A 76 -7.63 -2.33 3.22
CA SER A 76 -7.84 -2.77 4.61
C SER A 76 -8.75 -1.80 5.38
N SER A 77 -8.56 -0.49 5.20
CA SER A 77 -9.41 0.53 5.82
C SER A 77 -10.84 0.51 5.29
N ARG A 78 -11.03 0.27 3.98
CA ARG A 78 -12.35 0.13 3.36
C ARG A 78 -13.10 -1.07 3.92
N LEU A 79 -12.47 -2.24 3.96
CA LEU A 79 -13.07 -3.47 4.50
C LEU A 79 -13.51 -3.31 5.96
N LEU A 80 -12.70 -2.65 6.78
CA LEU A 80 -13.04 -2.41 8.18
C LEU A 80 -14.20 -1.41 8.32
N ALA A 81 -14.19 -0.34 7.52
CA ALA A 81 -15.30 0.64 7.51
C ALA A 81 -16.62 0.00 7.04
N GLU A 82 -16.57 -0.95 6.10
CA GLU A 82 -17.72 -1.75 5.68
C GLU A 82 -18.22 -2.65 6.83
N GLN A 83 -17.32 -3.31 7.58
CA GLN A 83 -17.69 -4.13 8.74
C GLN A 83 -18.34 -3.29 9.85
N THR A 84 -17.73 -2.16 10.23
CA THR A 84 -18.30 -1.27 11.26
C THR A 84 -19.65 -0.69 10.83
N ARG A 85 -19.84 -0.37 9.53
CA ARG A 85 -21.14 0.07 9.01
C ARG A 85 -22.22 -1.01 9.08
N MET A 86 -21.86 -2.28 8.87
CA MET A 86 -22.81 -3.39 9.00
C MET A 86 -23.22 -3.63 10.46
N GLU A 87 -22.30 -3.48 11.42
CA GLU A 87 -22.60 -3.59 12.85
C GLU A 87 -23.47 -2.42 13.39
N GLN A 88 -23.35 -1.20 12.84
CA GLN A 88 -24.17 -0.06 13.27
C GLN A 88 -25.60 -0.03 12.69
N ASN A 89 -25.87 -0.82 11.64
CA ASN A 89 -27.19 -0.91 11.01
C ASN A 89 -28.02 -2.12 11.50
N GLN A 90 -27.51 -2.88 12.48
CA GLN A 90 -28.26 -3.87 13.26
C GLN A 90 -28.68 -3.29 14.60
#